data_AF-A0A7C4E500-F1
#
_entry.id   AF-A0A7C4E500-F1
#
_cell.length_a   1.000
_cell.length_b   1.000
_cell.length_c   1.000
_cell.angle_alpha   90.00
_cell.angle_beta   90.00
_cell.angle_gamma   90.00
#
_symmetry.space_group_name_H-M   'P 1'
#
loop_
_entity.id
_entity.type
_entity.pdbx_description
1 polymer ?
#
loop_
_entity_poly.entity_id
_entity_poly.type
_entity_poly.pdbx_seq_one_letter_code
_entity_poly.pdbx_strand_id
1 'polypeptide(L)'
;MERTLTWKDIDTVILKITGKWILGVIVQEDASGRKRLKLFKGRIKDDGNRKVEYKGKEIKFSMIQRFNIPSEKYWIKLNREMLKVISKYLGKEQRYLPEF
;
A
#
# COMPACT_ATOMS: atom_id res chain seq x y z
N MET A 1 11.72 26.93 10.48
CA MET A 1 12.26 25.67 9.93
C MET A 1 11.08 24.79 9.55
N GLU A 2 10.85 24.57 8.26
CA GLU A 2 9.90 23.55 7.81
C GLU A 2 10.39 22.20 8.29
N ARG A 3 9.64 21.54 9.18
CA ARG A 3 9.95 20.18 9.61
C ARG A 3 9.79 19.28 8.38
N THR A 4 10.89 18.70 7.90
CA THR A 4 10.86 17.69 6.85
C THR A 4 9.93 16.56 7.28
N LEU A 5 8.82 16.40 6.55
CA LEU A 5 7.80 15.38 6.80
C LEU A 5 8.39 13.99 6.58
N THR A 6 8.82 13.35 7.66
CA THR A 6 9.33 11.98 7.63
C THR A 6 8.18 11.02 7.79
N TRP A 7 7.98 10.15 6.80
CA TRP A 7 6.94 9.12 6.78
C TRP A 7 7.55 7.76 7.04
N LYS A 8 7.03 7.03 8.03
CA LYS A 8 7.47 5.68 8.37
C LYS A 8 6.44 4.66 7.92
N ASP A 9 6.90 3.56 7.30
CA ASP A 9 6.04 2.42 6.98
C ASP A 9 5.63 1.72 8.28
N ILE A 10 4.32 1.64 8.52
CA ILE A 10 3.76 0.98 9.72
C ILE A 10 3.06 -0.34 9.37
N ASP A 11 2.63 -0.52 8.12
CA ASP A 11 1.99 -1.75 7.68
C ASP A 11 2.09 -1.93 6.15
N THR A 12 1.93 -3.18 5.70
CA THR A 12 1.82 -3.53 4.28
C THR A 12 0.65 -4.51 4.11
N VAL A 13 -0.41 -4.04 3.44
CA VAL A 13 -1.59 -4.85 3.17
C VAL A 13 -1.54 -5.41 1.76
N ILE A 14 -1.65 -6.72 1.61
CA ILE A 14 -1.70 -7.39 0.32
C ILE A 14 -3.14 -7.46 -0.18
N LEU A 15 -3.41 -6.79 -1.31
CA LEU A 15 -4.72 -6.78 -1.95
C LEU A 15 -4.89 -7.97 -2.89
N LYS A 16 -3.83 -8.33 -3.62
CA LYS A 16 -3.86 -9.41 -4.60
C LYS A 16 -2.47 -9.97 -4.86
N ILE A 17 -2.41 -11.28 -5.08
CA ILE A 17 -1.24 -11.97 -5.65
C ILE A 17 -1.66 -12.60 -6.98
N THR A 18 -0.80 -12.54 -8.00
CA THR A 18 -1.04 -13.18 -9.31
C THR A 18 0.30 -13.64 -9.88
N GLY A 19 0.56 -14.94 -9.80
CA GLY A 19 1.88 -15.50 -10.08
C GLY A 19 2.95 -14.87 -9.18
N LYS A 20 4.00 -14.29 -9.79
CA LYS A 20 5.07 -13.57 -9.08
C LYS A 20 4.75 -12.10 -8.81
N TRP A 21 3.51 -11.65 -8.99
CA TRP A 21 3.12 -10.24 -8.81
C TRP A 21 2.28 -10.04 -7.57
N ILE A 22 2.55 -8.94 -6.86
CA ILE A 22 1.78 -8.45 -5.73
C ILE A 22 1.16 -7.10 -6.12
N LEU A 23 -0.08 -6.89 -5.71
CA LEU A 23 -0.66 -5.56 -5.56
C LEU A 23 -0.97 -5.37 -4.08
N GLY A 24 -0.53 -4.25 -3.51
CA GLY A 24 -0.68 -3.99 -2.09
C GLY A 24 -0.73 -2.50 -1.77
N VAL A 25 -0.96 -2.21 -0.49
CA VAL A 25 -0.95 -0.86 0.07
C VAL A 25 0.10 -0.80 1.16
N ILE A 26 0.99 0.18 1.09
CA ILE A 26 1.82 0.56 2.23
C ILE A 26 1.07 1.61 3.02
N VAL A 27 0.93 1.37 4.31
CA VAL A 27 0.43 2.34 5.28
C VAL A 27 1.62 3.05 5.87
N GLN A 28 1.65 4.38 5.74
CA GLN A 28 2.69 5.20 6.33
C GLN A 28 2.09 6.12 7.38
N GLU A 29 2.85 6.41 8.43
CA GLU A 29 2.48 7.37 9.48
C GLU A 29 3.60 8.40 9.66
N ASP A 30 3.23 9.65 9.88
CA ASP A 30 4.17 10.72 10.21
C ASP A 30 4.29 10.92 11.74
N ALA A 31 5.21 11.80 12.16
CA ALA A 31 5.42 12.10 13.57
C ALA A 31 4.20 12.72 14.28
N SER A 32 3.21 13.21 13.53
CA SER A 32 1.97 13.80 14.06
C SER A 32 0.82 12.79 14.10
N GLY A 33 1.08 11.51 13.80
CA GLY A 33 0.05 10.45 13.74
C GLY A 33 -0.84 10.51 12.50
N ARG A 34 -0.54 11.37 11.53
CA ARG A 34 -1.27 11.40 10.25
C ARG A 34 -0.84 10.17 9.45
N LYS A 35 -1.81 9.49 8.87
CA LYS A 35 -1.58 8.31 8.05
C LYS A 35 -1.71 8.66 6.57
N ARG A 36 -1.05 7.90 5.70
CA ARG A 36 -1.30 7.90 4.25
C ARG A 36 -1.20 6.49 3.71
N LEU A 37 -1.88 6.25 2.61
CA LEU A 37 -1.92 4.96 1.92
C LEU A 37 -1.23 5.09 0.57
N LYS A 38 -0.28 4.20 0.28
CA LYS A 38 0.39 4.13 -1.02
C LYS A 38 0.10 2.79 -1.68
N LEU A 39 -0.70 2.83 -2.74
CA LEU A 39 -0.92 1.67 -3.60
C LEU A 39 0.37 1.37 -4.37
N PHE A 40 0.78 0.11 -4.40
CA PHE A 40 1.96 -0.34 -5.12
C PHE A 40 1.71 -1.65 -5.84
N LYS A 41 2.47 -1.86 -6.91
CA LYS A 41 2.70 -3.20 -7.48
C LYS A 41 4.09 -3.66 -7.08
N GLY A 42 4.27 -4.96 -6.87
CA GLY A 42 5.55 -5.54 -6.50
C GLY A 42 5.77 -6.86 -7.21
N ARG A 43 7.03 -7.27 -7.31
CA ARG A 43 7.42 -8.58 -7.85
C ARG A 43 8.04 -9.42 -6.75
N ILE A 44 7.51 -10.62 -6.57
CA ILE A 44 8.02 -11.65 -5.65
C ILE A 44 9.33 -12.18 -6.20
N LYS A 45 10.37 -12.14 -5.37
CA LYS A 45 11.71 -12.62 -5.67
C LYS A 45 12.50 -12.84 -4.37
N ASP A 46 13.45 -13.76 -4.41
CA ASP A 46 14.19 -14.20 -3.22
C ASP A 46 15.11 -13.10 -2.67
N ASP A 47 15.60 -12.22 -3.54
CA ASP A 47 16.40 -11.01 -3.27
C ASP A 47 15.52 -9.75 -3.11
N GLY A 48 14.24 -9.91 -2.78
CA GLY A 48 13.32 -8.81 -2.54
C GLY A 48 13.78 -7.96 -1.34
N ASN A 49 13.81 -6.64 -1.52
CA ASN A 49 14.20 -5.69 -0.48
C ASN A 49 13.11 -5.39 0.55
N ARG A 50 11.91 -5.95 0.37
CA ARG A 50 10.80 -5.85 1.32
C ARG A 50 10.28 -7.24 1.68
N LYS A 51 9.77 -7.35 2.89
CA LYS A 51 9.16 -8.56 3.46
C LYS A 51 7.76 -8.25 3.95
N VAL A 52 6.84 -9.19 3.80
CA VAL A 52 5.47 -9.10 4.32
C VAL A 52 4.97 -10.50 4.66
N GLU A 53 4.24 -10.63 5.75
CA GLU A 53 3.54 -11.87 6.07
C GLU A 53 2.19 -11.91 5.33
N TYR A 54 1.92 -13.01 4.64
CA TYR A 54 0.66 -13.22 3.95
C TYR A 54 0.22 -14.68 4.12
N LYS A 55 -0.94 -14.88 4.76
CA LYS A 55 -1.50 -16.22 5.05
C LYS A 55 -0.49 -17.16 5.73
N GLY A 56 0.21 -16.64 6.75
CA GLY A 56 1.20 -17.40 7.53
C GLY A 56 2.53 -17.67 6.80
N LYS A 57 2.79 -17.01 5.67
CA LYS A 57 4.05 -17.15 4.91
C LYS A 57 4.74 -15.79 4.76
N GLU A 58 6.04 -15.74 5.02
CA GLU A 58 6.86 -14.57 4.68
C GLU A 58 7.06 -14.53 3.16
N ILE A 59 6.74 -13.38 2.54
CA ILE A 59 6.96 -13.13 1.12
C ILE A 59 7.96 -11.99 0.98
N LYS A 60 9.02 -12.22 0.20
CA LYS A 60 9.97 -11.19 -0.22
C LYS A 60 9.60 -10.61 -1.58
N PHE A 61 9.67 -9.29 -1.71
CA PHE A 61 9.34 -8.61 -2.95
C PHE A 61 10.12 -7.31 -3.14
N SER A 62 10.12 -6.81 -4.38
CA SER A 62 10.53 -5.43 -4.70
C SER A 62 9.41 -4.67 -5.37
N MET A 63 9.28 -3.39 -5.00
CA MET A 63 8.22 -2.52 -5.53
C MET A 63 8.50 -2.05 -6.95
N ILE A 64 7.43 -1.96 -7.71
CA ILE A 64 7.33 -1.40 -9.05
C ILE A 64 6.14 -0.43 -9.00
N GLN A 65 6.40 0.87 -9.08
CA GLN A 65 5.38 1.89 -8.77
C GLN A 65 4.27 2.03 -9.81
N ARG A 66 4.40 1.40 -10.99
CA ARG A 66 3.42 1.47 -12.07
C ARG A 66 2.67 0.16 -12.22
N PHE A 67 1.35 0.22 -12.34
CA PHE A 67 0.51 -0.92 -12.67
C PHE A 67 -0.61 -0.51 -13.63
N ASN A 68 -1.02 -1.47 -14.46
CA ASN A 68 -2.09 -1.27 -15.41
C ASN A 68 -3.42 -1.67 -14.77
N ILE A 69 -4.48 -0.93 -15.10
CA ILE A 69 -5.86 -1.30 -14.81
C ILE A 69 -6.41 -1.90 -16.11
N PRO A 70 -6.48 -3.23 -16.23
CA PRO A 70 -6.79 -3.88 -17.50
C PRO A 70 -8.27 -3.79 -17.89
N SER A 71 -9.16 -3.48 -16.92
CA SER A 71 -10.59 -3.33 -17.16
C SER A 71 -11.28 -2.59 -16.02
N GLU A 72 -12.46 -2.07 -16.29
CA GLU A 72 -13.34 -1.47 -15.28
C GLU A 72 -13.70 -2.46 -14.16
N LYS A 73 -14.06 -3.71 -14.53
CA LYS A 73 -14.38 -4.77 -13.56
C LYS A 73 -13.21 -5.06 -12.62
N TYR A 74 -11.97 -4.96 -13.10
CA TYR A 74 -10.78 -5.07 -12.26
C TYR A 74 -10.70 -3.91 -11.28
N TRP A 75 -10.90 -2.67 -11.75
CA TRP A 75 -10.88 -1.48 -10.91
C TRP A 75 -11.93 -1.52 -9.81
N ILE A 76 -13.17 -1.88 -10.13
CA ILE A 76 -14.26 -1.97 -9.13
C ILE A 76 -13.90 -2.94 -8.01
N LYS A 77 -13.34 -4.11 -8.34
CA LYS A 77 -12.89 -5.09 -7.33
C LYS A 77 -11.76 -4.54 -6.48
N LEU A 78 -10.78 -3.89 -7.10
CA LEU A 78 -9.67 -3.27 -6.38
C LEU A 78 -10.14 -2.16 -5.44
N ASN A 79 -11.03 -1.30 -5.93
CA ASN A 79 -11.61 -0.20 -5.16
C ASN A 79 -12.33 -0.72 -3.90
N ARG A 80 -13.11 -1.81 -4.01
CA ARG A 80 -13.74 -2.44 -2.84
C ARG A 80 -12.74 -2.89 -1.78
N GLU A 81 -11.63 -3.50 -2.17
CA GLU A 81 -10.58 -3.89 -1.21
C GLU A 81 -9.87 -2.65 -0.63
N MET A 82 -9.61 -1.63 -1.46
CA MET A 82 -9.04 -0.36 -1.01
C MET A 82 -9.92 0.35 0.02
N LEU A 83 -11.24 0.35 -0.15
CA LEU A 83 -12.17 0.95 0.80
C LEU A 83 -12.10 0.29 2.19
N LYS A 84 -11.86 -1.03 2.25
CA LYS A 84 -11.63 -1.73 3.53
C LYS A 84 -10.35 -1.25 4.21
N VAL A 85 -9.27 -1.06 3.43
CA VAL A 85 -8.01 -0.52 3.96
C VAL A 85 -8.21 0.92 4.43
N ILE A 86 -8.86 1.76 3.65
CA ILE A 86 -9.19 3.15 4.04
C ILE A 86 -9.99 3.18 5.33
N SER A 87 -11.06 2.38 5.43
CA SER A 87 -11.88 2.30 6.63
C SER A 87 -11.07 1.86 7.86
N LYS A 88 -10.17 0.87 7.70
CA LYS A 88 -9.31 0.38 8.78
C LYS A 88 -8.32 1.42 9.29
N TYR A 89 -7.66 2.17 8.41
CA TYR A 89 -6.53 3.02 8.81
C TYR A 89 -6.83 4.51 8.88
N LEU A 90 -7.71 5.02 8.01
CA LEU A 90 -7.97 6.47 7.93
C LEU A 90 -9.20 6.88 8.73
N GLY A 91 -10.19 6.00 8.91
CA GLY A 91 -11.36 6.19 9.79
C GLY A 91 -12.33 7.29 9.35
N LYS A 92 -11.85 8.51 9.12
CA LYS A 92 -12.56 9.68 8.59
C LYS A 92 -11.82 10.24 7.37
N GLU A 93 -12.57 10.90 6.49
CA GLU A 93 -12.08 11.56 5.28
C GLU A 93 -10.89 12.48 5.59
N GLN A 94 -9.74 12.18 5.01
CA GLN A 94 -8.53 12.98 5.16
C GLN A 94 -8.53 14.04 4.05
N ARG A 95 -9.13 15.20 4.33
CA ARG A 95 -9.35 16.27 3.34
C ARG A 95 -8.08 16.92 2.82
N TYR A 96 -6.97 16.76 3.54
CA TYR A 96 -5.71 17.44 3.24
C TYR A 96 -4.52 16.50 3.44
N LEU A 97 -3.69 16.37 2.42
CA LEU A 97 -2.34 15.83 2.50
C LEU A 97 -1.40 17.03 2.33
N PRO A 98 -0.48 17.33 3.28
CA PRO A 98 0.40 18.50 3.21
C PRO A 98 1.32 18.59 1.97
N GLU A 99 1.35 17.53 1.17
CA GLU A 99 2.15 17.41 -0.05
C GLU A 99 1.36 17.86 -1.30
N PHE A 100 0.11 18.32 -1.13
CA PHE A 100 -0.82 18.84 -2.14
C PHE A 100 -1.46 20.15 -1.64
#